data_AF-A0A7K1AGB2-F1
#
_entry.id   AF-A0A7K1AGB2-F1
#
_cell.length_a   1.000
_cell.length_b   1.000
_cell.length_c   1.000
_cell.angle_alpha   90.00
_cell.angle_beta   90.00
_cell.angle_gamma   90.00
#
_symmetry.space_group_name_H-M   'P 1'
#
loop_
_entity.id
_entity.type
_entity.pdbx_description
1 polymer ?
#
loop_
_entity_poly.entity_id
_entity_poly.type
_entity_poly.pdbx_seq_one_letter_code
_entity_poly.pdbx_strand_id
1 'polypeptide(L)'
;MSHSQPDLRKNEQMPADSTSKHPDIRVDPILGTTVHVVGHRQSRPNLPTNNAPGECPFCVGGQEAPEPYEVRSFVNRWPAMADERCEVVLYSSDHHASFSTLSVDAAAKVIDLWAQRTSALSARPDVHYVLIFENRGAEVGATISHPHGQIYAYDHVPDRPQRLFAAPWKPDTAESRKVNTTPLWSCVVPYASQYPTAVTIAPVQRTNDLASLSSEQRRGLAEILIDTLSRLDRLYDTPLPYMMWINQR
;
A
#
# COMPACT_ATOMS: atom_id res chain seq x y z
N MET A 1 46.36 36.38 5.08
CA MET A 1 45.84 35.61 3.94
C MET A 1 44.61 34.86 4.40
N SER A 2 43.44 35.48 4.26
CA SER A 2 42.15 34.93 4.67
C SER A 2 41.65 33.95 3.60
N HIS A 3 41.52 32.67 3.95
CA HIS A 3 40.90 31.66 3.10
C HIS A 3 39.39 31.69 3.34
N SER A 4 38.66 32.39 2.47
CA SER A 4 37.20 32.31 2.40
C SER A 4 36.81 30.97 1.76
N GLN A 5 36.14 30.11 2.53
CA GLN A 5 35.45 28.94 1.98
C GLN A 5 34.33 29.38 1.02
N PRO A 6 34.13 28.70 -0.12
CA PRO A 6 33.01 28.99 -1.00
C PRO A 6 31.69 28.56 -0.32
N ASP A 7 30.75 29.50 -0.26
CA ASP A 7 29.40 29.31 0.25
C ASP A 7 28.61 28.36 -0.67
N LEU A 8 28.38 27.13 -0.22
CA LEU A 8 27.63 26.08 -0.91
C LEU A 8 26.11 26.31 -0.91
N ARG A 9 25.63 27.51 -0.52
CA ARG A 9 24.19 27.86 -0.53
C ARG A 9 23.72 28.58 -1.78
N LYS A 10 24.43 28.49 -2.90
CA LYS A 10 23.81 28.77 -4.20
C LYS A 10 23.05 27.54 -4.64
N ASN A 11 21.82 27.49 -4.15
CA ASN A 11 20.75 26.63 -4.62
C ASN A 11 20.58 26.89 -6.13
N GLU A 12 21.29 26.14 -6.98
CA GLU A 12 20.87 25.96 -8.37
C GLU A 12 19.55 25.18 -8.29
N GLN A 13 18.45 25.94 -8.22
CA GLN A 13 17.12 25.43 -8.50
C GLN A 13 17.18 24.86 -9.91
N MET A 14 17.39 23.54 -10.00
CA MET A 14 17.10 22.79 -11.21
C MET A 14 15.66 23.15 -11.60
N PRO A 15 15.42 23.58 -12.85
CA PRO A 15 14.08 23.95 -13.26
C PRO A 15 13.20 22.72 -13.12
N ALA A 16 12.26 22.77 -12.17
CA ALA A 16 11.14 21.86 -12.16
C ALA A 16 10.34 22.19 -13.41
N ASP A 17 10.53 21.42 -14.48
CA ASP A 17 9.65 21.47 -15.63
C ASP A 17 8.30 20.88 -15.20
N SER A 18 7.52 21.70 -14.51
CA SER A 18 6.23 21.37 -13.91
C SER A 18 5.11 21.26 -14.95
N THR A 19 5.45 21.18 -16.24
CA THR A 19 4.51 21.23 -17.36
C THR A 19 4.58 20.02 -18.31
N SER A 20 5.59 19.16 -18.16
CA SER A 20 5.71 17.93 -18.93
C SER A 20 4.60 16.93 -18.55
N LYS A 21 3.70 16.63 -19.49
CA LYS A 21 2.75 15.50 -19.39
C LYS A 21 3.43 14.13 -19.50
N HIS A 22 4.73 14.09 -19.77
CA HIS A 22 5.49 12.84 -19.85
C HIS A 22 6.05 12.47 -18.48
N PRO A 23 5.98 11.18 -18.10
CA PRO A 23 6.52 10.72 -16.83
C PRO A 23 8.04 10.91 -16.80
N ASP A 24 8.56 11.63 -15.81
CA ASP A 24 10.01 11.77 -15.55
C ASP A 24 10.49 10.48 -14.88
N ILE A 25 10.86 9.50 -15.71
CA ILE A 25 11.39 8.20 -15.29
C ILE A 25 12.90 8.23 -15.46
N ARG A 26 13.62 7.97 -14.36
CA ARG A 26 15.09 7.94 -14.32
C ARG A 26 15.56 6.55 -13.94
N VAL A 27 16.77 6.19 -14.35
CA VAL A 27 17.41 4.93 -13.97
C VAL A 27 18.67 5.24 -13.18
N ASP A 28 18.78 4.68 -11.97
CA ASP A 28 20.00 4.75 -11.17
C ASP A 28 21.15 4.08 -11.95
N PRO A 29 22.26 4.80 -12.26
CA PRO A 29 23.32 4.27 -13.11
C PRO A 29 24.17 3.18 -12.44
N ILE A 30 24.07 3.01 -11.13
CA ILE A 30 24.83 2.03 -10.34
C ILE A 30 23.99 0.76 -10.12
N LEU A 31 22.74 0.93 -9.68
CA LEU A 31 21.86 -0.17 -9.26
C LEU A 31 20.85 -0.58 -10.32
N GLY A 32 20.66 0.22 -11.38
CA GLY A 32 19.64 -0.02 -12.40
C GLY A 32 18.21 0.24 -11.93
N THR A 33 18.02 0.73 -10.70
CA THR A 33 16.70 0.99 -10.13
C THR A 33 15.97 2.06 -10.94
N THR A 34 14.76 1.73 -11.40
CA THR A 34 13.87 2.71 -12.06
C THR A 34 13.20 3.59 -11.00
N VAL A 35 13.28 4.91 -11.18
CA VAL A 35 12.78 5.94 -10.26
C VAL A 35 11.79 6.83 -10.99
N HIS A 36 10.57 6.91 -10.47
CA HIS A 36 9.57 7.87 -10.92
C HIS A 36 9.76 9.19 -10.16
N VAL A 37 10.16 10.25 -10.85
CA VAL A 37 10.28 11.60 -10.30
C VAL A 37 8.99 12.36 -10.55
N VAL A 38 8.30 12.74 -9.47
CA VAL A 38 6.93 13.25 -9.56
C VAL A 38 6.83 14.62 -8.89
N GLY A 39 7.40 15.64 -9.55
CA GLY A 39 7.55 16.99 -8.98
C GLY A 39 6.24 17.66 -8.57
N HIS A 40 5.15 17.45 -9.33
CA HIS A 40 3.84 18.03 -9.01
C HIS A 40 3.24 17.51 -7.70
N ARG A 41 3.72 16.38 -7.17
CA ARG A 41 3.27 15.88 -5.86
C ARG A 41 3.73 16.76 -4.69
N GLN A 42 4.67 17.69 -4.89
CA GLN A 42 5.06 18.66 -3.86
C GLN A 42 3.93 19.61 -3.49
N SER A 43 3.01 19.92 -4.42
CA SER A 43 1.82 20.74 -4.14
C SER A 43 0.65 19.93 -3.59
N ARG A 44 0.85 18.64 -3.28
CA ARG A 44 -0.16 17.83 -2.59
C ARG A 44 -0.40 18.48 -1.22
N PRO A 45 -1.66 18.81 -0.87
CA PRO A 45 -1.96 19.34 0.44
C PRO A 45 -1.53 18.34 1.52
N ASN A 46 -0.53 18.71 2.31
CA ASN A 46 -0.23 18.04 3.58
C ASN A 46 -1.21 18.60 4.60
N LEU A 47 -2.49 18.29 4.45
CA LEU A 47 -3.50 18.70 5.41
C LEU A 47 -3.40 17.74 6.60
N PRO A 48 -2.92 18.19 7.78
CA PRO A 48 -3.30 17.52 9.01
C PRO A 48 -4.80 17.77 9.14
N THR A 49 -5.62 16.87 8.59
CA THR A 49 -7.03 16.86 8.98
C THR A 49 -6.98 16.72 10.49
N ASN A 50 -7.56 17.65 11.26
CA ASN A 50 -7.54 17.61 12.73
C ASN A 50 -8.34 16.42 13.31
N ASN A 51 -8.46 15.33 12.54
CA ASN A 51 -9.31 14.19 12.73
C ASN A 51 -10.79 14.57 12.96
N ALA A 52 -11.19 15.77 12.52
CA ALA A 52 -12.55 16.26 12.67
C ALA A 52 -13.42 15.80 11.48
N PRO A 53 -14.59 15.19 11.72
CA PRO A 53 -15.59 14.94 10.70
C PRO A 53 -15.94 16.24 9.95
N GLY A 54 -15.83 16.25 8.62
CA GLY A 54 -16.09 17.41 7.76
C GLY A 54 -14.83 18.06 7.15
N GLU A 55 -13.65 17.87 7.74
CA GLU A 55 -12.37 18.34 7.16
C GLU A 55 -11.63 17.24 6.39
N CYS A 56 -11.94 15.97 6.68
CA CYS A 56 -11.31 14.85 6.00
C CYS A 56 -11.92 14.63 4.61
N PRO A 57 -11.10 14.57 3.54
CA PRO A 57 -11.61 14.33 2.19
C PRO A 57 -12.19 12.91 2.01
N PHE A 58 -11.89 11.99 2.94
CA PHE A 58 -12.29 10.58 2.88
C PHE A 58 -13.52 10.28 3.75
N CYS A 59 -13.90 11.16 4.68
CA CYS A 59 -15.16 11.02 5.42
C CYS A 59 -16.37 11.20 4.49
N VAL A 60 -17.52 10.65 4.88
CA VAL A 60 -18.79 10.88 4.18
C VAL A 60 -19.11 12.38 4.12
N GLY A 61 -19.43 12.88 2.93
CA GLY A 61 -19.57 14.30 2.62
C GLY A 61 -18.25 15.01 2.27
N GLY A 62 -17.11 14.31 2.36
CA GLY A 62 -15.80 14.80 1.96
C GLY A 62 -15.59 14.76 0.45
N GLN A 63 -14.52 15.44 -0.01
CA GLN A 63 -14.24 15.63 -1.44
C GLN A 63 -14.17 14.34 -2.26
N GLU A 64 -13.59 13.28 -1.70
CA GLU A 64 -13.42 11.99 -2.39
C GLU A 64 -14.52 10.98 -2.04
N ALA A 65 -15.37 11.30 -1.05
CA ALA A 65 -16.49 10.50 -0.59
C ALA A 65 -17.75 11.36 -0.35
N PRO A 66 -18.33 11.96 -1.40
CA PRO A 66 -19.49 12.85 -1.25
C PRO A 66 -20.74 12.12 -0.74
N GLU A 67 -20.86 10.83 -1.06
CA GLU A 67 -21.98 9.97 -0.67
C GLU A 67 -21.56 8.92 0.37
N PRO A 68 -22.50 8.39 1.17
CA PRO A 68 -22.24 7.29 2.08
C PRO A 68 -21.64 6.07 1.37
N TYR A 69 -20.70 5.41 2.03
CA TYR A 69 -20.04 4.21 1.52
C TYR A 69 -19.67 3.27 2.66
N GLU A 70 -19.45 2.01 2.33
CA GLU A 70 -18.88 1.03 3.26
C GLU A 70 -17.40 0.79 2.95
N VAL A 71 -17.10 0.50 1.68
CA VAL A 71 -15.77 0.51 1.10
C VAL A 71 -15.83 1.29 -0.21
N ARG A 72 -14.74 1.96 -0.60
CA ARG A 72 -14.73 2.80 -1.81
C ARG A 72 -13.35 2.80 -2.46
N SER A 73 -13.30 2.81 -3.78
CA SER A 73 -12.08 3.09 -4.53
C SER A 73 -12.29 4.25 -5.49
N PHE A 74 -11.23 5.00 -5.76
CA PHE A 74 -11.23 6.11 -6.72
C PHE A 74 -9.81 6.38 -7.21
N VAL A 75 -9.69 6.99 -8.41
CA VAL A 75 -8.40 7.39 -8.99
C VAL A 75 -7.78 8.49 -8.13
N ASN A 76 -6.50 8.33 -7.79
CA ASN A 76 -5.75 9.25 -6.97
C ASN A 76 -5.55 10.59 -7.71
N ARG A 77 -5.99 11.68 -7.09
CA ARG A 77 -5.87 13.05 -7.63
C ARG A 77 -4.42 13.55 -7.76
N TRP A 78 -3.50 12.97 -6.98
CA TRP A 78 -2.05 13.24 -7.05
C TRP A 78 -1.28 11.95 -7.35
N PRO A 79 -1.45 11.39 -8.55
CA PRO A 79 -0.96 10.05 -8.84
C PRO A 79 0.56 10.05 -9.00
N ALA A 80 1.20 8.91 -8.67
CA ALA A 80 2.64 8.69 -8.92
C ALA A 80 2.93 8.40 -10.40
N MET A 81 1.93 7.83 -11.09
CA MET A 81 2.00 7.40 -12.48
C MET A 81 0.78 7.94 -13.22
N ALA A 82 0.93 8.27 -14.49
CA ALA A 82 -0.16 8.77 -15.32
C ALA A 82 -1.21 7.68 -15.62
N ASP A 83 -2.21 8.01 -16.45
CA ASP A 83 -3.13 7.06 -17.07
C ASP A 83 -3.98 6.24 -16.07
N GLU A 84 -4.43 6.89 -15.00
CA GLU A 84 -5.31 6.30 -13.98
C GLU A 84 -4.72 5.03 -13.32
N ARG A 85 -3.39 4.97 -13.22
CA ARG A 85 -2.66 3.82 -12.64
C ARG A 85 -2.58 3.82 -11.12
N CYS A 86 -3.01 4.90 -10.47
CA CYS A 86 -2.95 5.04 -9.02
C CYS A 86 -4.35 5.21 -8.47
N GLU A 87 -4.78 4.31 -7.59
CA GLU A 87 -6.06 4.39 -6.88
C GLU A 87 -5.84 4.50 -5.37
N VAL A 88 -6.82 5.08 -4.69
CA VAL A 88 -6.97 5.05 -3.23
C VAL A 88 -8.16 4.16 -2.91
N VAL A 89 -8.05 3.38 -1.84
CA VAL A 89 -9.11 2.47 -1.36
C VAL A 89 -9.45 2.83 0.09
N LEU A 90 -10.67 3.30 0.35
CA LEU A 90 -11.18 3.58 1.68
C LEU A 90 -11.78 2.33 2.29
N TYR A 91 -11.39 2.01 3.52
CA TYR A 91 -11.76 0.75 4.17
C TYR A 91 -13.04 0.84 5.01
N SER A 92 -13.39 2.02 5.49
CA SER A 92 -14.54 2.27 6.35
C SER A 92 -14.91 3.74 6.28
N SER A 93 -16.19 4.07 6.46
CA SER A 93 -16.63 5.46 6.67
C SER A 93 -16.27 6.00 8.07
N ASP A 94 -15.93 5.13 9.01
CA ASP A 94 -15.45 5.51 10.34
C ASP A 94 -14.01 6.01 10.27
N HIS A 95 -13.83 7.31 10.53
CA HIS A 95 -12.53 7.98 10.51
C HIS A 95 -11.52 7.42 11.49
N HIS A 96 -11.98 6.89 12.63
CA HIS A 96 -11.12 6.42 13.71
C HIS A 96 -10.84 4.91 13.63
N ALA A 97 -11.45 4.21 12.67
CA ALA A 97 -11.15 2.81 12.45
C ALA A 97 -9.74 2.61 11.88
N SER A 98 -9.26 1.38 11.99
CA SER A 98 -8.11 0.86 11.25
C SER A 98 -8.45 -0.54 10.74
N PHE A 99 -7.62 -1.13 9.88
CA PHE A 99 -7.91 -2.46 9.33
C PHE A 99 -8.14 -3.51 10.43
N SER A 100 -7.37 -3.45 11.53
CA SER A 100 -7.48 -4.38 12.67
C SER A 100 -8.75 -4.20 13.49
N THR A 101 -9.42 -3.05 13.42
CA THR A 101 -10.67 -2.79 14.17
C THR A 101 -11.93 -3.05 13.36
N LEU A 102 -11.81 -3.43 12.09
CA LEU A 102 -12.95 -3.81 11.25
C LEU A 102 -13.55 -5.14 11.73
N SER A 103 -14.84 -5.32 11.50
CA SER A 103 -15.42 -6.67 11.55
C SER A 103 -14.87 -7.51 10.40
N VAL A 104 -14.89 -8.84 10.55
CA VAL A 104 -14.48 -9.76 9.48
C VAL A 104 -15.28 -9.52 8.20
N ASP A 105 -16.57 -9.22 8.31
CA ASP A 105 -17.42 -8.93 7.16
C ASP A 105 -17.01 -7.63 6.44
N ALA A 106 -16.70 -6.57 7.19
CA ALA A 106 -16.22 -5.31 6.62
C ALA A 106 -14.84 -5.48 5.97
N ALA A 107 -13.90 -6.15 6.63
CA ALA A 107 -12.59 -6.45 6.06
C ALA A 107 -12.67 -7.36 4.82
N ALA A 108 -13.58 -8.34 4.80
CA ALA A 108 -13.83 -9.17 3.63
C ALA A 108 -14.29 -8.31 2.43
N LYS A 109 -15.14 -7.31 2.65
CA LYS A 109 -15.54 -6.35 1.59
C LYS A 109 -14.38 -5.51 1.07
N VAL A 110 -13.43 -5.13 1.92
CA VAL A 110 -12.19 -4.45 1.47
C VAL A 110 -11.38 -5.37 0.55
N ILE A 111 -11.21 -6.63 0.94
CA ILE A 111 -10.48 -7.63 0.14
C ILE A 111 -11.23 -7.96 -1.16
N ASP A 112 -12.56 -8.02 -1.12
CA ASP A 112 -13.38 -8.18 -2.32
C ASP A 112 -13.19 -7.01 -3.28
N LEU A 113 -13.15 -5.78 -2.78
CA LEU A 113 -12.86 -4.59 -3.57
C LEU A 113 -11.44 -4.65 -4.16
N TRP A 114 -10.44 -5.06 -3.38
CA TRP A 114 -9.08 -5.29 -3.88
C TRP A 114 -9.03 -6.33 -5.01
N ALA A 115 -9.75 -7.44 -4.86
CA ALA A 115 -9.85 -8.48 -5.90
C ALA A 115 -10.54 -7.93 -7.16
N GLN A 116 -11.62 -7.17 -7.00
CA GLN A 116 -12.32 -6.51 -8.10
C GLN A 116 -11.41 -5.52 -8.85
N ARG A 117 -10.67 -4.67 -8.12
CA ARG A 117 -9.75 -3.70 -8.72
C ARG A 117 -8.56 -4.38 -9.39
N THR A 118 -8.04 -5.46 -8.79
CA THR A 118 -7.00 -6.28 -9.42
C THR A 118 -7.48 -6.82 -10.76
N SER A 119 -8.67 -7.43 -10.82
CA SER A 119 -9.25 -7.93 -12.06
C SER A 119 -9.44 -6.83 -13.12
N ALA A 120 -10.01 -5.68 -12.73
CA ALA A 120 -10.26 -4.58 -13.64
C ALA A 120 -8.98 -3.94 -14.19
N LEU A 121 -7.96 -3.73 -13.34
CA LEU A 121 -6.69 -3.13 -13.74
C LEU A 121 -5.86 -4.10 -14.59
N SER A 122 -5.80 -5.38 -14.22
CA SER A 122 -5.07 -6.40 -14.98
C SER A 122 -5.70 -6.71 -16.35
N ALA A 123 -6.98 -6.39 -16.56
CA ALA A 123 -7.63 -6.50 -17.87
C ALA A 123 -7.16 -5.41 -18.86
N ARG A 124 -6.47 -4.37 -18.40
CA ARG A 124 -5.95 -3.32 -19.27
C ARG A 124 -4.67 -3.80 -19.98
N PRO A 125 -4.52 -3.58 -21.29
CA PRO A 125 -3.37 -4.05 -22.06
C PRO A 125 -2.05 -3.36 -21.70
N ASP A 126 -2.11 -2.20 -21.03
CA ASP A 126 -0.97 -1.41 -20.61
C ASP A 126 -0.52 -1.73 -19.16
N VAL A 127 -1.15 -2.69 -18.48
CA VAL A 127 -0.86 -3.05 -17.09
C VAL A 127 -0.28 -4.47 -17.03
N HIS A 128 0.91 -4.60 -16.44
CA HIS A 128 1.60 -5.87 -16.26
C HIS A 128 1.67 -6.32 -14.79
N TYR A 129 1.42 -5.42 -13.83
CA TYR A 129 1.46 -5.73 -12.41
C TYR A 129 0.58 -4.80 -11.58
N VAL A 130 -0.21 -5.37 -10.65
CA VAL A 130 -1.06 -4.60 -9.72
C VAL A 130 -0.56 -4.78 -8.29
N LEU A 131 -0.03 -3.70 -7.72
CA LEU A 131 0.43 -3.63 -6.34
C LEU A 131 -0.63 -2.99 -5.45
N ILE A 132 -1.20 -3.75 -4.53
CA ILE A 132 -2.02 -3.22 -3.44
C ILE A 132 -1.12 -3.02 -2.23
N PHE A 133 -1.23 -1.87 -1.57
CA PHE A 133 -0.45 -1.57 -0.37
C PHE A 133 -1.15 -0.60 0.58
N GLU A 134 -0.68 -0.57 1.83
CA GLU A 134 -1.12 0.34 2.87
C GLU A 134 0.12 0.88 3.60
N ASN A 135 0.10 2.19 3.88
CA ASN A 135 0.98 2.81 4.85
C ASN A 135 0.12 3.31 6.00
N ARG A 136 0.29 2.74 7.19
CA ARG A 136 -0.45 3.12 8.40
C ARG A 136 0.47 3.79 9.40
N GLY A 137 0.17 5.04 9.75
CA GLY A 137 0.96 5.85 10.70
C GLY A 137 1.80 6.93 10.00
N ALA A 138 1.93 8.09 10.64
CA ALA A 138 2.66 9.23 10.09
C ALA A 138 4.17 8.93 9.95
N GLU A 139 4.68 8.06 10.82
CA GLU A 139 6.06 7.58 10.89
C GLU A 139 6.48 6.82 9.62
N VAL A 140 5.52 6.27 8.89
CA VAL A 140 5.72 5.53 7.63
C VAL A 140 5.11 6.25 6.43
N GLY A 141 4.87 7.56 6.55
CA GLY A 141 4.47 8.42 5.44
C GLY A 141 2.96 8.49 5.17
N ALA A 142 2.11 8.02 6.09
CA ALA A 142 0.67 8.28 6.00
C ALA A 142 0.39 9.76 6.32
N THR A 143 -0.18 10.49 5.36
CA THR A 143 -0.50 11.91 5.52
C THR A 143 -1.95 12.15 5.93
N ILE A 144 -2.81 11.14 5.81
CA ILE A 144 -4.24 11.20 6.16
C ILE A 144 -4.52 9.98 7.05
N SER A 145 -5.02 10.22 8.27
CA SER A 145 -5.22 9.16 9.28
C SER A 145 -6.38 8.21 8.98
N HIS A 146 -7.36 8.66 8.19
CA HIS A 146 -8.54 7.90 7.82
C HIS A 146 -8.16 6.56 7.17
N PRO A 147 -8.79 5.43 7.52
CA PRO A 147 -8.32 4.10 7.11
C PRO A 147 -8.41 3.89 5.60
N HIS A 148 -7.23 3.79 4.96
CA HIS A 148 -7.14 3.63 3.52
C HIS A 148 -5.89 2.89 3.06
N GLY A 149 -5.98 2.29 1.89
CA GLY A 149 -4.87 1.73 1.13
C GLY A 149 -4.75 2.39 -0.24
N GLN A 150 -3.84 1.86 -1.03
CA GLN A 150 -3.55 2.34 -2.37
C GLN A 150 -3.33 1.16 -3.32
N ILE A 151 -3.60 1.40 -4.61
CA ILE A 151 -3.34 0.43 -5.68
C ILE A 151 -2.54 1.11 -6.77
N TYR A 152 -1.40 0.53 -7.13
CA TYR A 152 -0.55 0.97 -8.23
C TYR A 152 -0.52 -0.09 -9.34
N ALA A 153 -0.90 0.30 -10.55
CA ALA A 153 -0.90 -0.53 -11.74
C ALA A 153 0.30 -0.19 -12.65
N TYR A 154 1.34 -1.01 -12.59
CA TYR A 154 2.58 -0.82 -13.34
C TYR A 154 2.48 -1.37 -14.76
N ASP A 155 3.16 -0.73 -15.70
CA ASP A 155 3.38 -1.17 -17.09
C ASP A 155 4.52 -2.20 -17.22
N HIS A 156 5.13 -2.58 -16.11
CA HIS A 156 6.14 -3.63 -15.99
C HIS A 156 5.98 -4.33 -14.65
N VAL A 157 6.64 -5.47 -14.47
CA VAL A 157 6.73 -6.10 -13.15
C VAL A 157 7.99 -5.56 -12.46
N PRO A 158 7.89 -4.88 -11.30
CA PRO A 158 9.08 -4.39 -10.62
C PRO A 158 10.03 -5.52 -10.21
N ASP A 159 11.32 -5.25 -10.16
CA ASP A 159 12.38 -6.26 -9.96
C ASP A 159 12.19 -7.15 -8.74
N ARG A 160 11.77 -6.58 -7.60
CA ARG A 160 11.60 -7.34 -6.35
C ARG A 160 10.45 -8.36 -6.48
N PRO A 161 9.21 -7.98 -6.86
CA PRO A 161 8.18 -8.94 -7.24
C PRO A 161 8.62 -9.93 -8.32
N GLN A 162 9.31 -9.48 -9.37
CA GLN A 162 9.76 -10.37 -10.45
C GLN A 162 10.68 -11.49 -9.92
N ARG A 163 11.66 -11.16 -9.07
CA ARG A 163 12.53 -12.15 -8.41
C ARG A 163 11.76 -13.07 -7.47
N LEU A 164 10.76 -12.55 -6.74
CA LEU A 164 9.92 -13.34 -5.85
C LEU A 164 9.12 -14.40 -6.63
N PHE A 165 8.51 -14.04 -7.76
CA PHE A 165 7.69 -14.98 -8.55
C PHE A 165 8.53 -15.99 -9.34
N ALA A 166 9.77 -15.65 -9.68
CA ALA A 166 10.71 -16.58 -10.31
C ALA A 166 11.26 -17.63 -9.32
N ALA A 167 11.23 -17.35 -8.02
CA ALA A 167 11.69 -18.28 -7.00
C ALA A 167 10.70 -19.45 -6.82
N PRO A 168 11.17 -20.66 -6.45
CA PRO A 168 10.31 -21.80 -6.12
C PRO A 168 9.64 -21.58 -4.77
N TRP A 169 8.59 -20.75 -4.76
CA TRP A 169 7.85 -20.43 -3.56
C TRP A 169 7.09 -21.66 -3.02
N LYS A 170 7.13 -21.83 -1.69
CA LYS A 170 6.31 -22.76 -0.92
C LYS A 170 5.90 -22.10 0.39
N PRO A 171 4.76 -22.49 0.99
CA PRO A 171 4.40 -22.02 2.33
C PRO A 171 5.54 -22.29 3.33
N ASP A 172 5.87 -21.31 4.17
CA ASP A 172 6.77 -21.54 5.30
C ASP A 172 6.00 -22.23 6.42
N THR A 173 6.47 -23.42 6.80
CA THR A 173 5.85 -24.31 7.80
C THR A 173 6.65 -24.39 9.10
N ALA A 174 7.59 -23.45 9.32
CA ALA A 174 8.42 -23.47 10.52
C ALA A 174 7.64 -23.05 11.76
N GLU A 175 7.34 -24.01 12.63
CA GLU A 175 6.59 -23.82 13.88
C GLU A 175 7.24 -22.77 14.80
N SER A 176 8.57 -22.68 14.85
CA SER A 176 9.30 -21.73 15.72
C SER A 176 9.13 -20.25 15.33
N ARG A 177 8.62 -19.97 14.13
CA ARG A 177 8.37 -18.60 13.63
C ARG A 177 6.90 -18.34 13.33
N LYS A 178 6.01 -19.27 13.66
CA LYS A 178 4.57 -19.14 13.42
C LYS A 178 3.97 -18.09 14.36
N VAL A 179 3.20 -17.16 13.79
CA VAL A 179 2.48 -16.12 14.53
C VAL A 179 1.02 -16.55 14.75
N ASN A 180 0.33 -16.94 13.68
CA ASN A 180 -1.01 -17.54 13.70
C ASN A 180 -1.24 -18.35 12.41
N THR A 181 -2.32 -19.13 12.37
CA THR A 181 -2.71 -19.91 11.19
C THR A 181 -4.22 -20.14 11.19
N THR A 182 -4.79 -20.26 10.01
CA THR A 182 -6.13 -20.80 9.73
C THR A 182 -5.99 -22.01 8.81
N PRO A 183 -7.07 -22.74 8.47
CA PRO A 183 -7.01 -23.81 7.49
C PRO A 183 -6.57 -23.36 6.09
N LEU A 184 -6.72 -22.07 5.75
CA LEU A 184 -6.45 -21.53 4.41
C LEU A 184 -5.23 -20.61 4.36
N TRP A 185 -4.78 -20.07 5.50
CA TRP A 185 -3.71 -19.08 5.57
C TRP A 185 -2.74 -19.35 6.73
N SER A 186 -1.50 -18.93 6.57
CA SER A 186 -0.47 -18.97 7.61
C SER A 186 0.21 -17.61 7.70
N CYS A 187 0.51 -17.17 8.94
CA CYS A 187 1.31 -15.99 9.20
C CYS A 187 2.58 -16.39 9.96
N VAL A 188 3.74 -16.01 9.41
CA VAL A 188 5.03 -16.35 9.97
C VAL A 188 5.96 -15.14 10.02
N VAL A 189 6.91 -15.15 10.93
CA VAL A 189 8.08 -14.26 10.84
C VAL A 189 9.01 -14.80 9.76
N PRO A 190 9.41 -13.99 8.76
CA PRO A 190 10.38 -14.42 7.75
C PRO A 190 11.68 -14.90 8.38
N TYR A 191 12.24 -16.00 7.87
CA TYR A 191 13.51 -16.55 8.37
C TYR A 191 14.63 -15.51 8.47
N ALA A 192 14.75 -14.66 7.45
CA ALA A 192 15.71 -13.56 7.38
C ALA A 192 14.96 -12.23 7.22
N SER A 193 14.27 -11.82 8.28
CA SER A 193 13.57 -10.53 8.30
C SER A 193 14.54 -9.36 8.16
N GLN A 194 14.20 -8.38 7.31
CA GLN A 194 14.91 -7.11 7.17
C GLN A 194 14.42 -6.04 8.15
N TYR A 195 13.31 -6.30 8.85
CA TYR A 195 12.67 -5.36 9.79
C TYR A 195 12.52 -6.01 11.17
N PRO A 196 12.55 -5.23 12.27
CA PRO A 196 12.39 -5.76 13.63
C PRO A 196 11.08 -6.54 13.81
N THR A 197 10.01 -6.03 13.21
CA THR A 197 8.67 -6.61 13.25
C THR A 197 8.18 -6.82 11.83
N ALA A 198 8.54 -7.96 11.24
CA ALA A 198 8.00 -8.37 9.94
C ALA A 198 7.25 -9.69 10.06
N VAL A 199 6.15 -9.77 9.33
CA VAL A 199 5.39 -11.00 9.15
C VAL A 199 5.10 -11.20 7.67
N THR A 200 4.89 -12.44 7.27
CA THR A 200 4.38 -12.80 5.95
C THR A 200 3.14 -13.65 6.14
N ILE A 201 2.02 -13.15 5.61
CA ILE A 201 0.79 -13.90 5.47
C ILE A 201 0.79 -14.51 4.07
N ALA A 202 0.55 -15.81 3.99
CA ALA A 202 0.47 -16.51 2.71
C ALA A 202 -0.59 -17.62 2.76
N PRO A 203 -1.20 -17.95 1.61
CA PRO A 203 -2.16 -19.04 1.56
C PRO A 203 -1.43 -20.37 1.75
N VAL A 204 -2.10 -21.35 2.35
CA VAL A 204 -1.51 -22.70 2.52
C VAL A 204 -1.39 -23.46 1.19
N GLN A 205 -2.21 -23.10 0.21
CA GLN A 205 -2.14 -23.57 -1.17
C GLN A 205 -1.72 -22.41 -2.07
N ARG A 206 -0.83 -22.69 -3.02
CA ARG A 206 -0.38 -21.68 -3.99
C ARG A 206 -1.57 -21.17 -4.80
N THR A 207 -1.70 -19.86 -4.86
CA THR A 207 -2.64 -19.12 -5.70
C THR A 207 -1.90 -17.99 -6.41
N ASN A 208 -2.47 -17.46 -7.48
CA ASN A 208 -1.82 -16.44 -8.30
C ASN A 208 -2.05 -15.04 -7.71
N ASP A 209 -3.32 -14.68 -7.55
CA ASP A 209 -3.73 -13.33 -7.16
C ASP A 209 -5.01 -13.31 -6.34
N LEU A 210 -5.37 -12.14 -5.80
CA LEU A 210 -6.62 -11.98 -5.04
C LEU A 210 -7.87 -12.21 -5.89
N ALA A 211 -7.82 -11.93 -7.19
CA ALA A 211 -8.96 -12.08 -8.10
C ALA A 211 -9.33 -13.55 -8.33
N SER A 212 -8.35 -14.45 -8.24
CA SER A 212 -8.51 -15.90 -8.39
C SER A 212 -9.00 -16.62 -7.12
N LEU A 213 -9.00 -15.94 -5.97
CA LEU A 213 -9.44 -16.52 -4.70
C LEU A 213 -10.96 -16.69 -4.63
N SER A 214 -11.41 -17.80 -4.05
CA SER A 214 -12.81 -17.97 -3.67
C SER A 214 -13.25 -16.95 -2.61
N SER A 215 -14.56 -16.76 -2.45
CA SER A 215 -15.10 -15.91 -1.37
C SER A 215 -14.68 -16.41 0.02
N GLU A 216 -14.62 -17.72 0.21
CA GLU A 216 -14.14 -18.33 1.46
C GLU A 216 -12.66 -18.02 1.72
N GLN A 217 -11.80 -18.13 0.70
CA GLN A 217 -10.38 -17.79 0.84
C GLN A 217 -10.17 -16.31 1.13
N ARG A 218 -10.92 -15.42 0.48
CA ARG A 218 -10.88 -13.97 0.73
C ARG A 218 -11.37 -13.61 2.14
N ARG A 219 -12.43 -14.27 2.62
CA ARG A 219 -12.88 -14.14 4.01
C ARG A 219 -11.81 -14.64 4.99
N GLY A 220 -11.19 -15.79 4.72
CA GLY A 220 -10.10 -16.30 5.54
C GLY A 220 -8.89 -15.36 5.59
N LEU A 221 -8.63 -14.60 4.51
CA LEU A 221 -7.61 -13.55 4.50
C LEU A 221 -8.00 -12.38 5.41
N ALA A 222 -9.27 -11.98 5.44
CA ALA A 222 -9.76 -10.94 6.36
C ALA A 222 -9.54 -11.36 7.81
N GLU A 223 -9.90 -12.60 8.16
CA GLU A 223 -9.76 -13.14 9.51
C GLU A 223 -8.30 -13.13 9.97
N ILE A 224 -7.38 -13.67 9.16
CA ILE A 224 -5.96 -13.74 9.55
C ILE A 224 -5.29 -12.37 9.55
N LEU A 225 -5.68 -11.44 8.67
CA LEU A 225 -5.20 -10.06 8.68
C LEU A 225 -5.63 -9.34 9.96
N ILE A 226 -6.93 -9.41 10.31
CA ILE A 226 -7.44 -8.79 11.54
C ILE A 226 -6.70 -9.34 12.77
N ASP A 227 -6.57 -10.67 12.91
CA ASP A 227 -5.86 -11.25 14.06
C ASP A 227 -4.38 -10.84 14.08
N THR A 228 -3.71 -10.88 12.93
CA THR A 228 -2.29 -10.51 12.82
C THR A 228 -2.07 -9.05 13.20
N LEU A 229 -2.79 -8.12 12.56
CA LEU A 229 -2.63 -6.69 12.80
C LEU A 229 -3.05 -6.32 14.22
N SER A 230 -4.09 -6.95 14.78
CA SER A 230 -4.47 -6.77 16.18
C SER A 230 -3.38 -7.21 17.16
N ARG A 231 -2.65 -8.29 16.86
CA ARG A 231 -1.49 -8.72 17.67
C ARG A 231 -0.35 -7.70 17.58
N LEU A 232 -0.06 -7.21 16.38
CA LEU A 232 0.97 -6.21 16.15
C LEU A 232 0.65 -4.89 16.89
N ASP A 233 -0.62 -4.49 16.93
CA ASP A 233 -1.08 -3.31 17.68
C ASP A 233 -0.89 -3.40 19.19
N ARG A 234 -0.78 -4.61 19.73
CA ARG A 234 -0.55 -4.86 21.16
C ARG A 234 0.92 -5.11 21.50
N LEU A 235 1.82 -5.04 20.51
CA LEU A 235 3.24 -5.31 20.75
C LEU A 235 3.91 -4.18 21.55
N TYR A 236 3.38 -2.96 21.46
CA TYR A 236 3.88 -1.76 22.13
C TYR A 236 2.73 -0.96 22.76
N ASP A 237 3.06 0.10 23.50
CA ASP A 237 2.09 0.97 24.18
C ASP A 237 1.23 1.81 23.21
N THR A 238 1.62 1.87 21.93
CA THR A 238 0.90 2.59 20.88
C THR A 238 0.71 1.68 19.66
N PRO A 239 -0.36 1.88 18.86
CA PRO A 239 -0.57 1.12 17.63
C PRO A 239 0.64 1.17 16.71
N LEU A 240 1.05 0.01 16.18
CA LEU A 240 2.31 -0.13 15.44
C LEU A 240 2.22 0.52 14.04
N PRO A 241 3.01 1.54 13.68
CA PRO A 241 3.05 1.97 12.30
C PRO A 241 3.58 0.85 11.39
N TYR A 242 2.97 0.64 10.22
CA TYR A 242 3.39 -0.42 9.29
C TYR A 242 3.25 -0.04 7.83
N MET A 243 4.02 -0.73 7.01
CA MET A 243 3.80 -0.84 5.57
C MET A 243 3.39 -2.27 5.25
N MET A 244 2.28 -2.43 4.52
CA MET A 244 1.78 -3.71 4.05
C MET A 244 1.67 -3.66 2.53
N TRP A 245 2.02 -4.73 1.84
CA TRP A 245 1.81 -4.85 0.40
C TRP A 245 1.51 -6.29 0.00
N ILE A 246 0.73 -6.43 -1.07
CA ILE A 246 0.31 -7.72 -1.60
C ILE A 246 1.14 -8.03 -2.83
N ASN A 247 1.94 -9.11 -2.75
CA ASN A 247 2.67 -9.63 -3.89
C ASN A 247 1.80 -10.69 -4.57
N GLN A 248 1.38 -10.45 -5.81
CA GLN A 248 0.46 -11.31 -6.56
C GLN A 248 0.79 -11.29 -8.05
N ARG A 249 0.68 -12.43 -8.74
CA ARG A 249 0.82 -12.55 -10.19
C ARG A 249 0.34 -13.92 -10.69
#